data_AF-A0A257P1G5-F1
#
_entry.id   AF-A0A257P1G5-F1
#
_cell.length_a   1.000
_cell.length_b   1.000
_cell.length_c   1.000
_cell.angle_alpha   90.00
_cell.angle_beta   90.00
_cell.angle_gamma   90.00
#
_symmetry.space_group_name_H-M   'P 1'
#
loop_
_entity.id
_entity.type
_entity.pdbx_description
1 polymer ?
#
loop_
_entity_poly.entity_id
_entity_poly.type
_entity_poly.pdbx_seq_one_letter_code
_entity_poly.pdbx_strand_id
1 'polypeptide(L)'
;LISLPIMLRYGYDRRLASGVIAASGTLAQIIPPSLVLIVMADQLGRSVGDMYKGAFIPGFVLTGLYLVYVIGVSLLKPQWAPALPPEARTIREPNGDSGLRSLGILFGLVLASSIVLSNNYSALLSWRAGHDVVAATDETIVVAMTFGILLSLALALINSALKLNLLSRMAERVTFALVPPLTLIFLVLGTIFLGVATPTEGGAMGAVGALIMALMRKRLDMRLLKQALNTTTKLSTFVLFILIGSTVFNLVFQGLDGRVWVEHLLTSLPGGVLGFLIVVNILVFVLAFFLDFFELAFIIIPLLGPVAEKLGIDLIWFGVLLAVNMQTSFMHPPFGFALFYLRSVAAKNDYTDKET
;
A
#
# COMPACT_ATOMS: atom_id res chain seq x y z
N LEU A 1 -7.93 -7.07 -10.28
CA LEU A 1 -8.28 -7.19 -11.71
C LEU A 1 -8.30 -8.64 -12.18
N ILE A 2 -7.21 -9.40 -12.07
CA ILE A 2 -7.15 -10.83 -12.45
C ILE A 2 -8.19 -11.69 -11.68
N SER A 3 -8.56 -11.27 -10.47
CA SER A 3 -9.50 -11.98 -9.61
C SER A 3 -10.98 -11.86 -10.00
N LEU A 4 -11.41 -10.79 -10.68
CA LEU A 4 -12.84 -10.54 -10.93
C LEU A 4 -13.49 -11.66 -11.77
N PRO A 5 -12.94 -12.07 -12.93
CA PRO A 5 -13.56 -13.13 -13.73
C PRO A 5 -13.63 -14.46 -12.99
N ILE A 6 -12.63 -14.77 -12.16
CA ILE A 6 -12.57 -16.00 -11.37
C ILE A 6 -13.62 -15.98 -10.25
N MET A 7 -13.76 -14.87 -9.52
CA MET A 7 -14.78 -14.73 -8.49
C MET A 7 -16.19 -14.90 -9.07
N LEU A 8 -16.46 -14.29 -10.23
CA LEU A 8 -17.73 -14.42 -10.93
C LEU A 8 -17.97 -15.84 -11.44
N ARG A 9 -16.93 -16.51 -11.95
CA ARG A 9 -17.00 -17.93 -12.36
C ARG A 9 -17.46 -18.83 -11.22
N TYR A 10 -16.98 -18.61 -10.00
CA TYR A 10 -17.39 -19.38 -8.83
C TYR A 10 -18.66 -18.86 -8.13
N GLY A 11 -19.44 -17.98 -8.78
CA GLY A 11 -20.75 -17.55 -8.29
C GLY A 11 -20.73 -16.48 -7.20
N TYR A 12 -19.62 -15.74 -7.02
CA TYR A 12 -19.62 -14.58 -6.11
C TYR A 12 -20.57 -13.49 -6.61
N ASP A 13 -21.23 -12.81 -5.67
CA ASP A 13 -22.08 -11.66 -6.00
C ASP A 13 -21.25 -10.55 -6.65
N ARG A 14 -21.78 -9.98 -7.74
CA ARG A 14 -21.10 -8.94 -8.53
C ARG A 14 -20.80 -7.69 -7.71
N ARG A 15 -21.68 -7.30 -6.79
CA ARG A 15 -21.53 -6.08 -5.96
C ARG A 15 -20.44 -6.30 -4.93
N LEU A 16 -20.42 -7.48 -4.30
CA LEU A 16 -19.37 -7.84 -3.36
C LEU A 16 -18.00 -7.95 -4.07
N ALA A 17 -17.92 -8.68 -5.18
CA ALA A 17 -16.68 -8.88 -5.92
C ALA A 17 -16.11 -7.56 -6.46
N SER A 18 -16.95 -6.72 -7.08
CA SER A 18 -16.51 -5.40 -7.58
C SER A 18 -16.15 -4.45 -6.45
N GLY A 19 -16.94 -4.41 -5.36
CA GLY A 19 -16.68 -3.56 -4.21
C GLY A 19 -15.36 -3.89 -3.51
N VAL A 20 -15.10 -5.17 -3.25
CA VAL A 20 -13.84 -5.62 -2.62
C VAL A 20 -12.63 -5.34 -3.50
N ILE A 21 -12.75 -5.54 -4.82
CA ILE A 21 -11.66 -5.24 -5.76
C ILE A 21 -11.42 -3.72 -5.87
N ALA A 22 -12.48 -2.89 -5.88
CA ALA A 22 -12.33 -1.44 -5.87
C ALA A 22 -11.67 -0.95 -4.57
N ALA A 23 -12.19 -1.39 -3.42
CA ALA A 23 -11.71 -0.99 -2.10
C ALA A 23 -10.28 -1.44 -1.81
N SER A 24 -9.90 -2.66 -2.25
CA SER A 24 -8.50 -3.11 -2.14
C SER A 24 -7.53 -2.25 -2.97
N GLY A 25 -7.99 -1.66 -4.08
CA GLY A 25 -7.19 -0.74 -4.88
C GLY A 25 -6.87 0.57 -4.17
N THR A 26 -7.78 1.07 -3.32
CA THR A 26 -7.56 2.32 -2.57
C THR A 26 -6.63 2.11 -1.37
N LEU A 27 -6.64 0.92 -0.74
CA LEU A 27 -5.73 0.59 0.36
C LEU A 27 -4.24 0.72 -0.01
N ALA A 28 -3.89 0.47 -1.27
CA ALA A 28 -2.51 0.60 -1.75
C ALA A 28 -1.95 2.04 -1.64
N GLN A 29 -2.82 3.04 -1.45
CA GLN A 29 -2.43 4.44 -1.30
C GLN A 29 -2.15 4.86 0.14
N ILE A 30 -2.49 4.04 1.13
CA ILE A 30 -2.24 4.35 2.55
C ILE A 30 -1.31 3.36 3.21
N ILE A 31 -1.35 2.09 2.80
CA ILE A 31 -0.47 1.07 3.35
C ILE A 31 0.91 1.21 2.69
N PRO A 32 2.00 1.39 3.47
CA PRO A 32 3.34 1.46 2.91
C PRO A 32 3.73 0.16 2.16
N PRO A 33 4.47 0.23 1.04
CA PRO A 33 5.07 1.41 0.41
C PRO A 33 4.05 2.17 -0.46
N SER A 34 3.67 3.36 -0.01
CA SER A 34 2.63 4.16 -0.66
C SER A 34 3.25 5.37 -1.34
N LEU A 35 3.05 5.48 -2.64
CA LEU A 35 3.51 6.63 -3.42
C LEU A 35 2.87 7.94 -2.94
N VAL A 36 1.57 7.94 -2.60
CA VAL A 36 0.84 9.14 -2.16
C VAL A 36 1.51 9.74 -0.94
N LEU A 37 1.77 8.94 0.09
CA LEU A 37 2.47 9.37 1.31
C LEU A 37 3.90 9.87 1.05
N ILE A 38 4.64 9.30 0.08
CA ILE A 38 5.96 9.83 -0.31
C ILE A 38 5.82 11.25 -0.84
N VAL A 39 4.88 11.48 -1.75
CA VAL A 39 4.63 12.81 -2.34
C VAL A 39 4.14 13.79 -1.28
N MET A 40 3.24 13.37 -0.39
CA MET A 40 2.75 14.21 0.70
C MET A 40 3.85 14.64 1.66
N ALA A 41 4.76 13.72 1.99
CA ALA A 41 5.90 14.01 2.84
C ALA A 41 6.85 15.03 2.17
N ASP A 42 7.12 14.87 0.88
CA ASP A 42 7.91 15.83 0.10
C ASP A 42 7.24 17.23 0.06
N GLN A 43 5.95 17.29 -0.27
CA GLN A 43 5.21 18.55 -0.37
C GLN A 43 5.01 19.27 0.97
N LEU A 44 4.94 18.53 2.08
CA LEU A 44 4.86 19.09 3.43
C LEU A 44 6.23 19.34 4.07
N GLY A 45 7.33 18.97 3.40
CA GLY A 45 8.68 19.09 3.94
C GLY A 45 8.91 18.22 5.18
N ARG A 46 8.29 17.05 5.25
CA ARG A 46 8.39 16.10 6.38
C ARG A 46 9.07 14.80 5.95
N SER A 47 9.51 14.02 6.94
CA SER A 47 10.11 12.71 6.71
C SER A 47 9.08 11.73 6.15
N VAL A 48 9.45 11.02 5.08
CA VAL A 48 8.63 9.93 4.52
C VAL A 48 8.40 8.81 5.55
N GLY A 49 9.42 8.50 6.35
CA GLY A 49 9.31 7.50 7.41
C GLY A 49 8.24 7.90 8.42
N ASP A 50 8.19 9.16 8.82
CA ASP A 50 7.18 9.64 9.79
C ASP A 50 5.78 9.69 9.18
N MET A 51 5.66 10.01 7.89
CA MET A 51 4.39 9.93 7.17
C MET A 51 3.86 8.48 7.10
N TYR A 52 4.74 7.51 6.87
CA TYR A 52 4.38 6.08 6.94
C TYR A 52 3.96 5.65 8.34
N LYS A 53 4.66 6.11 9.39
CA LYS A 53 4.29 5.86 10.79
C LYS A 53 2.87 6.36 11.07
N GLY A 54 2.59 7.62 10.71
CA GLY A 54 1.26 8.22 10.88
C GLY A 54 0.16 7.47 10.12
N ALA A 55 0.48 6.86 8.98
CA ALA A 55 -0.48 6.13 8.17
C ALA A 55 -0.82 4.71 8.65
N PHE A 56 0.00 4.10 9.51
CA PHE A 56 -0.26 2.72 9.96
C PHE A 56 -1.59 2.59 10.71
N ILE A 57 -1.87 3.48 11.65
CA ILE A 57 -3.10 3.45 12.44
C ILE A 57 -4.34 3.52 11.51
N PRO A 58 -4.53 4.57 10.69
CA PRO A 58 -5.68 4.64 9.80
C PRO A 58 -5.70 3.52 8.75
N GLY A 59 -4.53 3.10 8.25
CA GLY A 59 -4.42 1.99 7.30
C GLY A 59 -4.91 0.66 7.87
N PHE A 60 -4.49 0.31 9.09
CA PHE A 60 -4.93 -0.91 9.77
C PHE A 60 -6.39 -0.84 10.22
N VAL A 61 -6.87 0.33 10.67
CA VAL A 61 -8.28 0.54 10.98
C VAL A 61 -9.13 0.32 9.72
N LEU A 62 -8.78 0.93 8.59
CA LEU A 62 -9.50 0.77 7.34
C LEU A 62 -9.49 -0.68 6.83
N THR A 63 -8.33 -1.34 6.92
CA THR A 63 -8.20 -2.77 6.59
C THR A 63 -9.08 -3.64 7.48
N GLY A 64 -9.08 -3.37 8.80
CA GLY A 64 -9.92 -4.05 9.77
C GLY A 64 -11.40 -3.88 9.48
N LEU A 65 -11.84 -2.66 9.16
CA LEU A 65 -13.22 -2.38 8.76
C LEU A 65 -13.62 -3.15 7.50
N TYR A 66 -12.75 -3.25 6.50
CA TYR A 66 -13.00 -4.04 5.30
C TYR A 66 -13.07 -5.54 5.59
N LEU A 67 -12.20 -6.06 6.45
CA LEU A 67 -12.24 -7.46 6.88
C LEU A 67 -13.54 -7.78 7.62
N VAL A 68 -13.92 -6.92 8.58
CA VAL A 68 -15.17 -7.06 9.34
C VAL A 68 -16.37 -7.03 8.39
N TYR A 69 -16.38 -6.14 7.40
CA TYR A 69 -17.44 -6.07 6.40
C TYR A 69 -17.51 -7.36 5.57
N VAL A 70 -16.38 -7.85 5.04
CA VAL A 70 -16.36 -9.06 4.21
C VAL A 70 -16.76 -10.31 5.01
N ILE A 71 -16.26 -10.45 6.24
CA ILE A 71 -16.62 -11.56 7.14
C ILE A 71 -18.09 -11.45 7.55
N GLY A 72 -18.57 -10.24 7.86
CA GLY A 72 -19.98 -10.01 8.20
C GLY A 72 -20.91 -10.40 7.03
N VAL A 73 -20.56 -10.01 5.81
CA VAL A 73 -21.33 -10.38 4.60
C VAL A 73 -21.26 -11.88 4.33
N SER A 74 -20.11 -12.53 4.51
CA SER A 74 -19.98 -13.97 4.27
C SER A 74 -20.78 -14.81 5.28
N LEU A 75 -20.92 -14.34 6.53
CA LEU A 75 -21.74 -14.99 7.56
C LEU A 75 -23.24 -14.73 7.38
N LEU A 76 -23.62 -13.49 7.08
CA LEU A 76 -25.04 -13.10 6.94
C LEU A 76 -25.64 -13.52 5.59
N LYS A 77 -24.83 -13.52 4.53
CA LYS A 77 -25.23 -13.91 3.17
C LYS A 77 -24.19 -14.84 2.54
N PRO A 78 -24.13 -16.12 2.98
CA PRO A 78 -23.20 -17.10 2.42
C PRO A 78 -23.32 -17.30 0.90
N GLN A 79 -24.51 -17.01 0.36
CA GLN A 79 -24.82 -17.06 -1.07
C GLN A 79 -23.99 -16.06 -1.90
N TRP A 80 -23.58 -14.93 -1.30
CA TRP A 80 -22.85 -13.87 -1.99
C TRP A 80 -21.33 -14.14 -2.02
N ALA A 81 -20.84 -14.99 -1.12
CA ALA A 81 -19.46 -15.43 -1.04
C ALA A 81 -19.39 -16.96 -0.90
N PRO A 82 -19.81 -17.71 -1.94
CA PRO A 82 -19.83 -19.17 -1.88
C PRO A 82 -18.43 -19.75 -1.69
N ALA A 83 -18.35 -20.83 -0.94
CA ALA A 83 -17.11 -21.58 -0.77
C ALA A 83 -16.72 -22.27 -2.09
N LEU A 84 -15.42 -22.27 -2.40
CA LEU A 84 -14.90 -22.99 -3.57
C LEU A 84 -15.27 -24.48 -3.51
N PRO A 85 -15.81 -25.06 -4.60
CA PRO A 85 -16.20 -26.47 -4.66
C PRO A 85 -14.99 -27.38 -4.42
N PRO A 86 -15.18 -28.58 -3.86
CA PRO A 86 -14.09 -29.49 -3.54
C PRO A 86 -13.18 -29.85 -4.72
N GLU A 87 -13.70 -29.91 -5.96
CA GLU A 87 -12.89 -30.20 -7.15
C GLU A 87 -11.93 -29.06 -7.52
N ALA A 88 -12.32 -27.80 -7.29
CA ALA A 88 -11.48 -26.63 -7.55
C ALA A 88 -10.37 -26.43 -6.49
N ARG A 89 -10.40 -27.20 -5.38
CA ARG A 89 -9.37 -27.17 -4.32
C ARG A 89 -8.14 -27.97 -4.76
N THR A 90 -7.37 -27.40 -5.67
CA THR A 90 -6.17 -27.99 -6.30
C THR A 90 -5.02 -28.27 -5.33
N ILE A 91 -5.10 -27.80 -4.09
CA ILE A 91 -4.06 -27.98 -3.07
C ILE A 91 -4.55 -29.01 -2.04
N ARG A 92 -4.42 -30.29 -2.38
CA ARG A 92 -4.56 -31.41 -1.43
C ARG A 92 -3.26 -32.19 -1.38
N GLU A 93 -2.79 -32.46 -0.17
CA GLU A 93 -1.66 -33.35 0.06
C GLU A 93 -2.02 -34.80 -0.29
N PRO A 94 -1.03 -35.69 -0.52
CA PRO A 94 -1.28 -37.12 -0.74
C PRO A 94 -2.13 -37.78 0.36
N ASN A 95 -2.12 -37.21 1.56
CA ASN A 95 -2.86 -37.68 2.74
C ASN A 95 -4.29 -37.10 2.84
N GLY A 96 -4.75 -36.31 1.87
CA GLY A 96 -6.10 -35.70 1.86
C GLY A 96 -6.25 -34.37 2.61
N ASP A 97 -5.26 -33.97 3.40
CA ASP A 97 -5.22 -32.68 4.10
C ASP A 97 -4.92 -31.50 3.16
N SER A 98 -5.45 -30.31 3.49
CA SER A 98 -5.28 -29.08 2.70
C SER A 98 -3.91 -28.40 2.88
N GLY A 99 -3.00 -28.97 3.68
CA GLY A 99 -1.69 -28.37 3.98
C GLY A 99 -1.73 -27.13 4.88
N LEU A 100 -2.93 -26.70 5.33
CA LEU A 100 -3.13 -25.52 6.19
C LEU A 100 -2.37 -25.61 7.51
N ARG A 101 -2.22 -26.82 8.09
CA ARG A 101 -1.51 -27.02 9.35
C ARG A 101 -0.02 -26.66 9.24
N SER A 102 0.65 -27.11 8.17
CA SER A 102 2.07 -26.80 7.93
C SER A 102 2.27 -25.31 7.65
N LEU A 103 1.37 -24.69 6.86
CA LEU A 103 1.39 -23.24 6.65
C LEU A 103 1.17 -22.46 7.96
N GLY A 104 0.22 -22.91 8.79
CA GLY A 104 -0.05 -22.31 10.10
C GLY A 104 1.11 -22.43 11.07
N ILE A 105 1.83 -23.56 11.08
CA ILE A 105 3.04 -23.75 11.89
C ILE A 105 4.16 -22.82 11.40
N LEU A 106 4.39 -22.74 10.08
CA LEU A 106 5.37 -21.81 9.51
C LEU A 106 5.04 -20.36 9.88
N PHE A 107 3.77 -19.97 9.71
CA PHE A 107 3.30 -18.64 10.09
C PHE A 107 3.50 -18.36 11.58
N GLY A 108 3.14 -19.32 12.45
CA GLY A 108 3.32 -19.19 13.89
C GLY A 108 4.80 -19.08 14.30
N LEU A 109 5.70 -19.85 13.68
CA LEU A 109 7.14 -19.75 13.91
C LEU A 109 7.71 -18.41 13.46
N VAL A 110 7.33 -17.96 12.27
CA VAL A 110 7.74 -16.66 11.74
C VAL A 110 7.21 -15.54 12.65
N LEU A 111 5.95 -15.60 13.05
CA LEU A 111 5.35 -14.60 13.94
C LEU A 111 6.02 -14.60 15.33
N ALA A 112 6.25 -15.78 15.92
CA ALA A 112 6.92 -15.90 17.21
C ALA A 112 8.35 -15.36 17.16
N SER A 113 9.12 -15.71 16.13
CA SER A 113 10.49 -15.21 15.94
C SER A 113 10.52 -13.69 15.71
N SER A 114 9.58 -13.14 14.95
CA SER A 114 9.40 -11.70 14.80
C SER A 114 9.07 -11.01 16.13
N ILE A 115 8.17 -11.56 16.95
CA ILE A 115 7.82 -10.99 18.26
C ILE A 115 9.01 -11.05 19.22
N VAL A 116 9.72 -12.18 19.27
CA VAL A 116 10.92 -12.34 20.11
C VAL A 116 11.98 -11.32 19.70
N LEU A 117 12.21 -11.13 18.40
CA LEU A 117 13.13 -10.11 17.92
C LEU A 117 12.64 -8.71 18.29
N SER A 118 11.36 -8.40 18.08
CA SER A 118 10.76 -7.10 18.44
C SER A 118 10.98 -6.74 19.90
N ASN A 119 10.81 -7.71 20.81
CA ASN A 119 10.99 -7.51 22.25
C ASN A 119 12.47 -7.35 22.66
N ASN A 120 13.40 -7.97 21.93
CA ASN A 120 14.83 -7.93 22.21
C ASN A 120 15.60 -6.91 21.35
N TYR A 121 14.93 -6.18 20.46
CA TYR A 121 15.57 -5.33 19.47
C TYR A 121 16.30 -4.14 20.12
N SER A 122 15.71 -3.53 21.14
CA SER A 122 16.35 -2.47 21.92
C SER A 122 17.63 -2.95 22.62
N ALA A 123 17.62 -4.17 23.16
CA ALA A 123 18.80 -4.79 23.77
C ALA A 123 19.90 -5.14 22.74
N LEU A 124 19.52 -5.53 21.52
CA LEU A 124 20.45 -5.79 20.43
C LEU A 124 21.12 -4.51 19.93
N LEU A 125 20.36 -3.41 19.86
CA LEU A 125 20.89 -2.11 19.48
C LEU A 125 21.80 -1.53 20.56
N SER A 126 21.42 -1.63 21.84
CA SER A 126 22.28 -1.17 22.94
C SER A 126 23.58 -1.98 23.03
N TRP A 127 23.52 -3.29 22.78
CA TRP A 127 24.71 -4.13 22.66
C TRP A 127 25.63 -3.71 21.50
N ARG A 128 25.07 -3.37 20.33
CA ARG A 128 25.84 -2.96 19.15
C ARG A 128 26.41 -1.54 19.26
N ALA A 129 25.66 -0.63 19.87
CA ALA A 129 26.02 0.78 19.99
C ALA A 129 26.90 1.08 21.21
N GLY A 130 26.98 0.15 22.18
CA GLY A 130 27.75 0.32 23.41
C GLY A 130 27.18 1.34 24.39
N HIS A 131 25.97 1.85 24.13
CA HIS A 131 25.20 2.73 25.01
C HIS A 131 23.71 2.36 24.90
N ASP A 132 22.91 2.76 25.89
CA ASP A 132 21.48 2.46 25.87
C ASP A 132 20.76 3.21 24.75
N VAL A 133 20.33 2.45 23.74
CA VAL A 133 19.52 2.94 22.62
C VAL A 133 18.11 2.38 22.77
N VAL A 134 17.15 3.25 23.05
CA VAL A 134 15.74 2.89 22.97
C VAL A 134 15.30 3.06 21.52
N ALA A 135 15.13 1.94 20.82
CA ALA A 135 14.63 1.93 19.46
C ALA A 135 13.18 2.41 19.40
N ALA A 136 12.82 3.16 18.36
CA ALA A 136 11.42 3.53 18.15
C ALA A 136 10.58 2.28 17.89
N THR A 137 9.37 2.21 18.46
CA THR A 137 8.46 1.06 18.30
C THR A 137 8.21 0.71 16.84
N ASP A 138 8.15 1.71 15.96
CA ASP A 138 7.84 1.52 14.55
C ASP A 138 9.02 0.93 13.78
N GLU A 139 10.24 1.34 14.15
CA GLU A 139 11.48 0.74 13.65
C GLU A 139 11.55 -0.73 14.05
N THR A 140 11.25 -1.03 15.32
CA THR A 140 11.24 -2.40 15.83
C THR A 140 10.23 -3.28 15.07
N ILE A 141 9.05 -2.72 14.75
CA ILE A 141 7.98 -3.42 14.05
C ILE A 141 8.40 -3.74 12.60
N VAL A 142 8.94 -2.76 11.87
CA VAL A 142 9.36 -2.95 10.48
C VAL A 142 10.53 -3.93 10.39
N VAL A 143 11.52 -3.81 11.27
CA VAL A 143 12.68 -4.72 11.30
C VAL A 143 12.24 -6.15 11.69
N ALA A 144 11.36 -6.29 12.68
CA ALA A 144 10.81 -7.59 13.07
C ALA A 144 10.03 -8.27 11.93
N MET A 145 9.21 -7.52 11.18
CA MET A 145 8.50 -8.04 10.02
C MET A 145 9.45 -8.44 8.89
N THR A 146 10.46 -7.60 8.61
CA THR A 146 11.46 -7.86 7.57
C THR A 146 12.26 -9.13 7.88
N PHE A 147 12.67 -9.29 9.14
CA PHE A 147 13.33 -10.49 9.63
C PHE A 147 12.46 -11.73 9.48
N GLY A 148 11.18 -11.66 9.86
CA GLY A 148 10.25 -12.79 9.73
C GLY A 148 10.09 -13.26 8.28
N ILE A 149 10.00 -12.32 7.34
CA ILE A 149 9.89 -12.61 5.91
C ILE A 149 11.18 -13.24 5.37
N LEU A 150 12.34 -12.69 5.74
CA LEU A 150 13.65 -13.26 5.38
C LEU A 150 13.86 -14.65 5.97
N LEU A 151 13.44 -14.86 7.21
CA LEU A 151 13.47 -16.17 7.87
C LEU A 151 12.57 -17.17 7.14
N SER A 152 11.35 -16.77 6.77
CA SER A 152 10.45 -17.60 5.97
C SER A 152 11.08 -18.01 4.63
N LEU A 153 11.77 -17.07 3.96
CA LEU A 153 12.49 -17.35 2.72
C LEU A 153 13.64 -18.33 2.94
N ALA A 154 14.44 -18.10 3.98
CA ALA A 154 15.58 -18.94 4.34
C ALA A 154 15.12 -20.38 4.66
N LEU A 155 14.09 -20.53 5.48
CA LEU A 155 13.53 -21.85 5.84
C LEU A 155 13.00 -22.59 4.61
N ALA A 156 12.33 -21.90 3.67
CA ALA A 156 11.86 -22.52 2.44
C ALA A 156 13.01 -22.90 1.49
N LEU A 157 14.04 -22.05 1.37
CA LEU A 157 15.23 -22.37 0.58
C LEU A 157 15.99 -23.57 1.17
N ILE A 158 16.15 -23.62 2.49
CA ILE A 158 16.79 -24.75 3.20
C ILE A 158 15.97 -26.03 2.99
N ASN A 159 14.64 -25.98 3.15
CA ASN A 159 13.78 -27.13 2.93
C ASN A 159 13.87 -27.64 1.48
N SER A 160 13.92 -26.73 0.50
CA SER A 160 14.05 -27.08 -0.92
C SER A 160 15.44 -27.65 -1.25
N ALA A 161 16.51 -27.05 -0.73
CA ALA A 161 17.89 -27.47 -0.97
C ALA A 161 18.22 -28.81 -0.30
N LEU A 162 17.77 -29.02 0.94
CA LEU A 162 18.02 -30.24 1.71
C LEU A 162 16.95 -31.32 1.50
N LYS A 163 15.91 -31.05 0.68
CA LYS A 163 14.78 -31.98 0.39
C LYS A 163 14.16 -32.58 1.66
N LEU A 164 14.04 -31.78 2.73
CA LEU A 164 13.65 -32.26 4.05
C LEU A 164 12.16 -32.65 4.15
N ASN A 165 11.34 -32.39 3.13
CA ASN A 165 9.89 -32.68 3.10
C ASN A 165 9.12 -32.15 4.33
N LEU A 166 9.64 -31.10 5.00
CA LEU A 166 9.03 -30.53 6.21
C LEU A 166 7.88 -29.55 5.89
N LEU A 167 7.91 -28.96 4.69
CA LEU A 167 6.87 -28.05 4.21
C LEU A 167 5.88 -28.80 3.32
N SER A 168 4.58 -28.57 3.57
CA SER A 168 3.52 -28.96 2.63
C SER A 168 3.71 -28.28 1.27
N ARG A 169 3.18 -28.89 0.20
CA ARG A 169 3.14 -28.31 -1.15
C ARG A 169 2.46 -26.94 -1.17
N MET A 170 1.48 -26.73 -0.27
CA MET A 170 0.85 -25.42 -0.11
C MET A 170 1.83 -24.39 0.46
N ALA A 171 2.48 -24.71 1.59
CA ALA A 171 3.42 -23.82 2.23
C ALA A 171 4.59 -23.48 1.31
N GLU A 172 5.09 -24.45 0.56
CA GLU A 172 6.15 -24.26 -0.43
C GLU A 172 5.72 -23.30 -1.56
N ARG A 173 4.55 -23.53 -2.18
CA ARG A 173 4.03 -22.66 -3.24
C ARG A 173 3.78 -21.24 -2.75
N VAL A 174 3.13 -21.10 -1.59
CA VAL A 174 2.85 -19.79 -0.98
C VAL A 174 4.16 -19.05 -0.70
N THR A 175 5.15 -19.75 -0.14
CA THR A 175 6.44 -19.15 0.18
C THR A 175 7.17 -18.69 -1.07
N PHE A 176 7.34 -19.54 -2.08
CA PHE A 176 8.08 -19.17 -3.30
C PHE A 176 7.36 -18.19 -4.22
N ALA A 177 6.03 -18.07 -4.09
CA ALA A 177 5.22 -17.11 -4.84
C ALA A 177 5.19 -15.73 -4.17
N LEU A 178 4.94 -15.66 -2.86
CA LEU A 178 4.69 -14.40 -2.14
C LEU A 178 5.93 -13.82 -1.48
N VAL A 179 6.83 -14.65 -0.96
CA VAL A 179 7.92 -14.16 -0.12
C VAL A 179 8.93 -13.32 -0.92
N PRO A 180 9.36 -13.66 -2.15
CA PRO A 180 10.34 -12.81 -2.84
C PRO A 180 9.84 -11.36 -3.12
N PRO A 181 8.61 -11.13 -3.62
CA PRO A 181 8.06 -9.77 -3.71
C PRO A 181 7.96 -9.08 -2.35
N LEU A 182 7.52 -9.78 -1.30
CA LEU A 182 7.43 -9.22 0.05
C LEU A 182 8.82 -8.86 0.59
N THR A 183 9.83 -9.70 0.39
CA THR A 183 11.21 -9.40 0.76
C THR A 183 11.68 -8.12 0.10
N LEU A 184 11.42 -7.94 -1.20
CA LEU A 184 11.79 -6.71 -1.90
C LEU A 184 11.08 -5.48 -1.30
N ILE A 185 9.77 -5.60 -1.04
CA ILE A 185 8.98 -4.51 -0.44
C ILE A 185 9.53 -4.12 0.94
N PHE A 186 9.72 -5.09 1.83
CA PHE A 186 10.19 -4.84 3.19
C PHE A 186 11.67 -4.45 3.26
N LEU A 187 12.48 -4.88 2.28
CA LEU A 187 13.87 -4.43 2.16
C LEU A 187 13.93 -2.95 1.78
N VAL A 188 13.12 -2.50 0.82
CA VAL A 188 13.02 -1.08 0.46
C VAL A 188 12.39 -0.26 1.59
N LEU A 189 11.31 -0.76 2.18
CA LEU A 189 10.62 -0.07 3.26
C LEU A 189 11.52 0.02 4.51
N GLY A 190 12.20 -1.06 4.87
CA GLY A 190 13.10 -1.13 6.00
C GLY A 190 14.25 -0.14 5.89
N THR A 191 14.88 0.00 4.72
CA THR A 191 15.96 0.97 4.53
C THR A 191 15.48 2.42 4.61
N ILE A 192 14.25 2.71 4.20
CA ILE A 192 13.62 4.03 4.37
C ILE A 192 13.30 4.32 5.85
N PHE A 193 12.72 3.35 6.57
CA PHE A 193 12.37 3.52 7.98
C PHE A 193 13.59 3.67 8.89
N LEU A 194 14.66 2.94 8.59
CA LEU A 194 15.93 3.03 9.31
C LEU A 194 16.73 4.30 8.96
N GLY A 195 16.24 5.12 8.03
CA GLY A 195 16.94 6.33 7.56
C GLY A 195 18.25 6.03 6.81
N VAL A 196 18.46 4.77 6.41
CA VAL A 196 19.67 4.32 5.69
C VAL A 196 19.61 4.77 4.23
N ALA A 197 18.41 4.74 3.64
CA ALA A 197 18.18 5.13 2.26
C ALA A 197 17.04 6.16 2.19
N THR A 198 17.22 7.16 1.34
CA THR A 198 16.13 8.05 0.95
C THR A 198 15.11 7.31 0.07
N PRO A 199 13.87 7.82 -0.09
CA PRO A 199 12.86 7.17 -0.94
C PRO A 199 13.31 6.93 -2.39
N THR A 200 14.16 7.81 -2.93
CA THR A 200 14.72 7.70 -4.28
C THR A 200 15.75 6.55 -4.36
N GLU A 201 16.63 6.44 -3.36
CA GLU A 201 17.59 5.33 -3.23
C GLU A 201 16.87 3.99 -2.98
N GLY A 202 15.84 3.99 -2.13
CA GLY A 202 14.96 2.84 -1.91
C GLY A 202 14.24 2.40 -3.19
N GLY A 203 13.76 3.36 -3.99
CA GLY A 203 13.18 3.09 -5.31
C GLY A 203 14.18 2.44 -6.27
N ALA A 204 15.42 2.94 -6.32
CA ALA A 204 16.49 2.35 -7.14
C ALA A 204 16.82 0.91 -6.70
N MET A 205 16.92 0.67 -5.38
CA MET A 205 17.11 -0.66 -4.80
C MET A 205 15.97 -1.61 -5.15
N GLY A 206 14.72 -1.13 -5.10
CA GLY A 206 13.53 -1.86 -5.55
C GLY A 206 13.61 -2.27 -7.02
N ALA A 207 13.98 -1.34 -7.91
CA ALA A 207 14.12 -1.59 -9.34
C ALA A 207 15.22 -2.62 -9.64
N VAL A 208 16.39 -2.49 -8.99
CA VAL A 208 17.50 -3.45 -9.13
C VAL A 208 17.08 -4.83 -8.61
N GLY A 209 16.43 -4.91 -7.45
CA GLY A 209 15.95 -6.17 -6.91
C GLY A 209 14.89 -6.85 -7.78
N ALA A 210 14.00 -6.07 -8.40
CA ALA A 210 13.03 -6.57 -9.37
C ALA A 210 13.71 -7.11 -10.64
N LEU A 211 14.74 -6.44 -11.14
CA LEU A 211 15.55 -6.91 -12.27
C LEU A 211 16.28 -8.21 -11.94
N ILE A 212 16.90 -8.31 -10.76
CA ILE A 212 17.56 -9.53 -10.29
C ILE A 212 16.55 -10.68 -10.22
N MET A 213 15.37 -10.45 -9.64
CA MET A 213 14.31 -11.47 -9.58
C MET A 213 13.83 -11.91 -10.97
N ALA A 214 13.67 -10.97 -11.91
CA ALA A 214 13.28 -11.29 -13.29
C ALA A 214 14.36 -12.11 -14.00
N LEU A 215 15.64 -11.79 -13.78
CA LEU A 215 16.79 -12.51 -14.32
C LEU A 215 16.89 -13.93 -13.75
N MET A 216 16.76 -14.08 -12.42
CA MET A 216 16.77 -15.39 -11.74
C MET A 216 15.65 -16.31 -12.23
N ARG A 217 14.46 -15.74 -12.54
CA ARG A 217 13.34 -16.48 -13.10
C ARG A 217 13.46 -16.73 -14.61
N LYS A 218 14.55 -16.26 -15.25
CA LYS A 218 14.78 -16.32 -16.71
C LYS A 218 13.61 -15.75 -17.52
N ARG A 219 12.96 -14.70 -17.00
CA ARG A 219 11.81 -14.02 -17.64
C ARG A 219 12.13 -12.62 -18.16
N LEU A 220 13.39 -12.19 -18.04
CA LEU A 220 13.82 -10.89 -18.54
C LEU A 220 13.98 -10.95 -20.06
N ASP A 221 13.14 -10.20 -20.78
CA ASP A 221 13.22 -10.00 -22.23
C ASP A 221 13.48 -8.52 -22.52
N MET A 222 14.25 -8.24 -23.57
CA MET A 222 14.53 -6.88 -24.04
C MET A 222 13.25 -6.14 -24.42
N ARG A 223 12.23 -6.85 -24.95
CA ARG A 223 10.92 -6.24 -25.24
C ARG A 223 10.21 -5.82 -23.96
N LEU A 224 10.18 -6.70 -22.95
CA LEU A 224 9.61 -6.42 -21.64
C LEU A 224 10.32 -5.23 -20.98
N LEU A 225 11.65 -5.19 -21.03
CA LEU A 225 12.44 -4.09 -20.47
C LEU A 225 12.13 -2.76 -21.15
N LYS A 226 12.11 -2.72 -22.50
CA LYS A 226 11.74 -1.51 -23.26
C LYS A 226 10.31 -1.06 -22.96
N GLN A 227 9.38 -2.00 -22.81
CA GLN A 227 7.99 -1.70 -22.45
C GLN A 227 7.89 -1.10 -21.05
N ALA A 228 8.58 -1.70 -20.07
CA ALA A 228 8.62 -1.20 -18.70
C ALA A 228 9.22 0.21 -18.66
N LEU A 229 10.38 0.42 -19.29
CA LEU A 229 11.01 1.74 -19.38
C LEU A 229 10.11 2.79 -20.03
N ASN A 230 9.50 2.48 -21.18
CA ASN A 230 8.61 3.42 -21.87
C ASN A 230 7.38 3.79 -21.02
N THR A 231 6.80 2.81 -20.31
CA THR A 231 5.65 3.05 -19.43
C THR A 231 6.05 3.92 -18.24
N THR A 232 7.19 3.62 -17.59
CA THR A 232 7.73 4.43 -16.50
C THR A 232 8.05 5.84 -16.96
N THR A 233 8.74 6.01 -18.09
CA THR A 233 9.07 7.33 -18.64
C THR A 233 7.82 8.16 -18.91
N LYS A 234 6.78 7.59 -19.53
CA LYS A 234 5.53 8.31 -19.79
C LYS A 234 4.86 8.80 -18.50
N LEU A 235 4.77 7.94 -17.50
CA LEU A 235 4.20 8.31 -16.19
C LEU A 235 5.04 9.38 -15.50
N SER A 236 6.37 9.25 -15.50
CA SER A 236 7.26 10.25 -14.92
C SER A 236 7.18 11.59 -15.66
N THR A 237 7.11 11.59 -16.99
CA THR A 237 6.95 12.81 -17.79
C THR A 237 5.63 13.51 -17.46
N PHE A 238 4.52 12.78 -17.34
CA PHE A 238 3.23 13.34 -16.94
C PHE A 238 3.33 14.06 -15.59
N VAL A 239 3.91 13.40 -14.57
CA VAL A 239 4.11 13.98 -13.24
C VAL A 239 5.02 15.20 -13.28
N LEU A 240 6.12 15.16 -14.05
CA LEU A 240 7.03 16.30 -14.18
C LEU A 240 6.37 17.52 -14.83
N PHE A 241 5.53 17.32 -15.84
CA PHE A 241 4.78 18.42 -16.45
C PHE A 241 3.81 19.08 -15.47
N ILE A 242 3.14 18.27 -14.64
CA ILE A 242 2.28 18.78 -13.55
C ILE A 242 3.10 19.57 -12.55
N LEU A 243 4.26 19.04 -12.13
CA LEU A 243 5.16 19.72 -11.19
C LEU A 243 5.65 21.07 -11.74
N ILE A 244 5.99 21.13 -13.03
CA ILE A 244 6.37 22.40 -13.67
C ILE A 244 5.19 23.38 -13.65
N GLY A 245 4.00 22.93 -14.05
CA GLY A 245 2.79 23.75 -14.06
C GLY A 245 2.40 24.25 -12.67
N SER A 246 2.45 23.39 -11.66
CA SER A 246 2.15 23.74 -10.26
C SER A 246 3.18 24.71 -9.71
N THR A 247 4.46 24.55 -10.05
CA THR A 247 5.52 25.47 -9.62
C THR A 247 5.31 26.86 -10.21
N VAL A 248 4.99 26.96 -11.51
CA VAL A 248 4.68 28.25 -12.16
C VAL A 248 3.44 28.87 -11.53
N PHE A 249 2.36 28.11 -11.36
CA PHE A 249 1.15 28.58 -10.68
C PHE A 249 1.45 29.08 -9.27
N ASN A 250 2.19 28.29 -8.48
CA ASN A 250 2.52 28.62 -7.10
C ASN A 250 3.40 29.88 -7.01
N LEU A 251 4.37 30.05 -7.90
CA LEU A 251 5.20 31.26 -7.95
C LEU A 251 4.37 32.51 -8.30
N VAL A 252 3.50 32.43 -9.31
CA VAL A 252 2.62 33.55 -9.68
C VAL A 252 1.63 33.84 -8.55
N PHE A 253 1.03 32.81 -7.97
CA PHE A 253 0.08 32.93 -6.88
C PHE A 253 0.72 33.58 -5.64
N GLN A 254 1.95 33.20 -5.30
CA GLN A 254 2.73 33.84 -4.24
C GLN A 254 3.09 35.28 -4.58
N GLY A 255 3.44 35.56 -5.84
CA GLY A 255 3.75 36.92 -6.31
C GLY A 255 2.55 37.88 -6.29
N LEU A 256 1.32 37.36 -6.24
CA LEU A 256 0.07 38.13 -6.15
C LEU A 256 -0.51 38.16 -4.73
N ASP A 257 0.31 37.87 -3.70
CA ASP A 257 -0.13 37.77 -2.30
C ASP A 257 -1.24 36.74 -2.05
N GLY A 258 -1.42 35.76 -2.94
CA GLY A 258 -2.47 34.76 -2.84
C GLY A 258 -2.39 33.94 -1.55
N ARG A 259 -1.17 33.73 -1.03
CA ARG A 259 -0.95 33.05 0.26
C ARG A 259 -1.57 33.81 1.42
N VAL A 260 -1.47 35.14 1.43
CA VAL A 260 -2.05 36.00 2.47
C VAL A 260 -3.58 36.00 2.36
N TRP A 261 -4.10 36.03 1.13
CA TRP A 261 -5.55 35.96 0.89
C TRP A 261 -6.16 34.65 1.40
N VAL A 262 -5.56 33.51 1.06
CA VAL A 262 -6.04 32.20 1.56
C VAL A 262 -5.86 32.07 3.06
N GLU A 263 -4.76 32.58 3.60
CA GLU A 263 -4.57 32.61 5.06
C GLU A 263 -5.70 33.38 5.74
N HIS A 264 -6.02 34.60 5.30
CA HIS A 264 -7.14 35.37 5.86
C HIS A 264 -8.48 34.66 5.69
N LEU A 265 -8.74 34.08 4.52
CA LEU A 265 -9.99 33.37 4.26
C LEU A 265 -10.16 32.16 5.18
N LEU A 266 -9.09 31.39 5.41
CA LEU A 266 -9.15 30.15 6.19
C LEU A 266 -9.04 30.39 7.70
N THR A 267 -8.32 31.44 8.14
CA THR A 267 -8.23 31.81 9.56
C THR A 267 -9.47 32.57 10.06
N SER A 268 -10.22 33.21 9.16
CA SER A 268 -11.51 33.84 9.48
C SER A 268 -12.68 32.85 9.57
N LEU A 269 -12.45 31.57 9.27
CA LEU A 269 -13.48 30.54 9.41
C LEU A 269 -13.83 30.33 10.89
N PRO A 270 -15.13 30.26 11.23
CA PRO A 270 -15.55 29.92 12.58
C PRO A 270 -15.16 28.48 12.91
N GLY A 271 -14.66 28.26 14.13
CA GLY A 271 -14.33 26.91 14.62
C GLY A 271 -12.85 26.56 14.71
N GLY A 272 -11.94 27.52 14.48
CA GLY A 272 -10.49 27.35 14.69
C GLY A 272 -9.93 26.15 13.92
N VAL A 273 -9.13 25.31 14.59
CA VAL A 273 -8.51 24.12 14.00
C VAL A 273 -9.54 23.16 13.39
N LEU A 274 -10.65 22.91 14.10
CA LEU A 274 -11.66 21.95 13.66
C LEU A 274 -12.46 22.47 12.46
N GLY A 275 -12.81 23.77 12.47
CA GLY A 275 -13.46 24.43 11.34
C GLY A 275 -12.59 24.38 10.08
N PHE A 276 -11.30 24.69 10.21
CA PHE A 276 -10.32 24.57 9.14
C PHE A 276 -10.27 23.14 8.57
N LEU A 277 -10.11 22.13 9.44
CA LEU A 277 -10.00 20.74 9.01
C LEU A 277 -11.25 20.25 8.27
N ILE A 278 -12.45 20.62 8.72
CA ILE A 278 -13.70 20.24 8.04
C ILE A 278 -13.77 20.87 6.65
N VAL A 279 -13.54 22.17 6.55
CA VAL A 279 -13.64 22.90 5.27
C VAL A 279 -12.59 22.39 4.28
N VAL A 280 -11.36 22.19 4.73
CA VAL A 280 -10.28 21.63 3.92
C VAL A 280 -10.62 20.22 3.45
N ASN A 281 -11.16 19.37 4.32
CA ASN A 281 -11.53 18.01 3.91
C ASN A 281 -12.66 18.02 2.88
N ILE A 282 -13.68 18.86 3.04
CA ILE A 282 -14.75 18.98 2.04
C ILE A 282 -14.20 19.51 0.71
N LEU A 283 -13.34 20.54 0.77
CA LEU A 283 -12.71 21.11 -0.42
C LEU A 283 -11.89 20.04 -1.17
N VAL A 284 -11.00 19.34 -0.47
CA VAL A 284 -10.15 18.29 -1.05
C VAL A 284 -10.99 17.13 -1.57
N PHE A 285 -12.04 16.72 -0.84
CA PHE A 285 -12.97 15.68 -1.27
C PHE A 285 -13.65 16.03 -2.60
N VAL A 286 -14.14 17.27 -2.75
CA VAL A 286 -14.80 17.71 -4.00
C VAL A 286 -13.79 17.83 -5.14
N LEU A 287 -12.61 18.39 -4.89
CA LEU A 287 -11.56 18.51 -5.91
C LEU A 287 -11.02 17.15 -6.34
N ALA A 288 -10.96 16.19 -5.41
CA ALA A 288 -10.57 14.81 -5.66
C ALA A 288 -11.45 14.10 -6.69
N PHE A 289 -12.66 14.58 -6.95
CA PHE A 289 -13.49 14.01 -8.01
C PHE A 289 -12.95 14.31 -9.41
N PHE A 290 -12.22 15.42 -9.56
CA PHE A 290 -11.78 15.95 -10.87
C PHE A 290 -10.29 15.87 -11.09
N LEU A 291 -9.50 15.86 -10.02
CA LEU A 291 -8.04 15.91 -10.09
C LEU A 291 -7.45 14.61 -9.52
N ASP A 292 -6.39 14.13 -10.16
CA ASP A 292 -5.62 13.00 -9.64
C ASP A 292 -4.76 13.45 -8.44
N PHE A 293 -4.30 12.47 -7.65
CA PHE A 293 -3.68 12.72 -6.36
C PHE A 293 -2.38 13.51 -6.48
N PHE A 294 -1.62 13.34 -7.58
CA PHE A 294 -0.40 14.09 -7.82
C PHE A 294 -0.71 15.59 -7.96
N GLU A 295 -1.69 15.93 -8.77
CA GLU A 295 -2.14 17.30 -9.05
C GLU A 295 -2.65 17.96 -7.78
N LEU A 296 -3.48 17.25 -7.01
CA LEU A 296 -3.95 17.74 -5.71
C LEU A 296 -2.78 17.99 -4.76
N ALA A 297 -1.84 17.06 -4.67
CA ALA A 297 -0.69 17.20 -3.79
C ALA A 297 0.14 18.43 -4.19
N PHE A 298 0.47 18.60 -5.46
CA PHE A 298 1.32 19.70 -5.92
C PHE A 298 0.65 21.08 -5.96
N ILE A 299 -0.69 21.14 -6.03
CA ILE A 299 -1.42 22.43 -6.08
C ILE A 299 -1.93 22.83 -4.70
N ILE A 300 -2.59 21.92 -4.00
CA ILE A 300 -3.34 22.23 -2.78
C ILE A 300 -2.44 22.21 -1.54
N ILE A 301 -1.46 21.33 -1.47
CA ILE A 301 -0.62 21.20 -0.26
C ILE A 301 0.27 22.42 -0.03
N PRO A 302 0.96 22.99 -1.04
CA PRO A 302 1.71 24.24 -0.84
C PRO A 302 0.83 25.40 -0.38
N LEU A 303 -0.45 25.36 -0.74
CA LEU A 303 -1.43 26.36 -0.34
C LEU A 303 -1.90 26.19 1.11
N LEU A 304 -2.22 24.95 1.51
CA LEU A 304 -2.81 24.66 2.82
C LEU A 304 -1.77 24.41 3.92
N GLY A 305 -0.60 23.86 3.58
CA GLY A 305 0.45 23.49 4.52
C GLY A 305 0.88 24.63 5.44
N PRO A 306 1.19 25.83 4.90
CA PRO A 306 1.52 26.98 5.73
C PRO A 306 0.43 27.42 6.71
N VAL A 307 -0.83 27.30 6.30
CA VAL A 307 -1.98 27.68 7.15
C VAL A 307 -2.15 26.65 8.27
N ALA A 308 -2.02 25.36 7.94
CA ALA A 308 -2.06 24.28 8.92
C ALA A 308 -0.95 24.42 9.98
N GLU A 309 0.26 24.77 9.56
CA GLU A 309 1.40 24.97 10.48
C GLU A 309 1.18 26.17 11.42
N LYS A 310 0.63 27.30 10.92
CA LYS A 310 0.27 28.45 11.76
C LYS A 310 -0.83 28.14 12.78
N LEU A 311 -1.77 27.26 12.43
CA LEU A 311 -2.81 26.79 13.33
C LEU A 311 -2.31 25.75 14.35
N GLY A 312 -1.02 25.38 14.30
CA GLY A 312 -0.41 24.39 15.19
C GLY A 312 -0.83 22.95 14.90
N ILE A 313 -1.29 22.67 13.66
CA ILE A 313 -1.69 21.33 13.24
C ILE A 313 -0.43 20.54 12.90
N ASP A 314 -0.34 19.32 13.44
CA ASP A 314 0.71 18.38 13.07
C ASP A 314 0.62 18.04 11.56
N LEU A 315 1.66 18.39 10.81
CA LEU A 315 1.66 18.22 9.35
C LEU A 315 1.68 16.74 8.93
N ILE A 316 2.16 15.82 9.76
CA ILE A 316 2.13 14.39 9.46
C ILE A 316 0.68 13.92 9.50
N TRP A 317 -0.04 14.20 10.59
CA TRP A 317 -1.46 13.84 10.70
C TRP A 317 -2.33 14.57 9.69
N PHE A 318 -2.03 15.83 9.39
CA PHE A 318 -2.69 16.57 8.31
C PHE A 318 -2.46 15.89 6.96
N GLY A 319 -1.22 15.51 6.64
CA GLY A 319 -0.88 14.80 5.41
C GLY A 319 -1.57 13.45 5.31
N VAL A 320 -1.58 12.66 6.38
CA VAL A 320 -2.28 11.37 6.44
C VAL A 320 -3.79 11.53 6.28
N LEU A 321 -4.39 12.53 6.92
CA LEU A 321 -5.82 12.84 6.80
C LEU A 321 -6.19 13.18 5.34
N LEU A 322 -5.39 14.04 4.70
CA LEU A 322 -5.57 14.38 3.30
C LEU A 322 -5.34 13.18 2.38
N ALA A 323 -4.34 12.33 2.65
CA ALA A 323 -4.10 11.12 1.88
C ALA A 323 -5.27 10.13 1.98
N VAL A 324 -5.88 9.97 3.17
CA VAL A 324 -7.12 9.19 3.36
C VAL A 324 -8.25 9.78 2.53
N ASN A 325 -8.42 11.10 2.57
CA ASN A 325 -9.47 11.79 1.84
C ASN A 325 -9.29 11.67 0.32
N MET A 326 -8.06 11.83 -0.18
CA MET A 326 -7.72 11.75 -1.60
C MET A 326 -7.95 10.35 -2.19
N GLN A 327 -8.02 9.28 -1.40
CA GLN A 327 -8.41 7.95 -1.90
C GLN A 327 -9.82 7.95 -2.51
N THR A 328 -10.69 8.87 -2.09
CA THR A 328 -12.05 8.97 -2.61
C THR A 328 -12.08 9.32 -4.10
N SER A 329 -11.02 9.96 -4.64
CA SER A 329 -10.87 10.23 -6.09
C SER A 329 -10.93 8.97 -6.93
N PHE A 330 -10.45 7.84 -6.39
CA PHE A 330 -10.43 6.56 -7.09
C PHE A 330 -11.81 5.89 -7.19
N MET A 331 -12.75 6.29 -6.33
CA MET A 331 -14.07 5.65 -6.23
C MET A 331 -15.20 6.50 -6.77
N HIS A 332 -15.11 7.84 -6.70
CA HIS A 332 -16.20 8.73 -7.09
C HIS A 332 -16.11 9.20 -8.56
N PRO A 333 -17.24 9.26 -9.28
CA PRO A 333 -17.33 9.95 -10.57
C PRO A 333 -17.00 11.45 -10.43
N PRO A 334 -16.46 12.12 -11.47
CA PRO A 334 -16.33 11.69 -12.88
C PRO A 334 -15.13 10.78 -13.22
N PHE A 335 -14.05 10.75 -12.44
CA PHE A 335 -12.87 9.95 -12.78
C PHE A 335 -12.94 8.51 -12.28
N GLY A 336 -13.27 8.27 -11.00
CA GLY A 336 -13.49 6.93 -10.43
C GLY A 336 -12.61 5.82 -11.01
N PHE A 337 -11.28 6.00 -11.01
CA PHE A 337 -10.34 5.16 -11.79
C PHE A 337 -10.54 3.65 -11.53
N ALA A 338 -10.83 3.28 -10.29
CA ALA A 338 -11.08 1.89 -9.92
C ALA A 338 -12.28 1.29 -10.68
N LEU A 339 -13.32 2.08 -10.92
CA LEU A 339 -14.50 1.67 -11.67
C LEU A 339 -14.21 1.49 -13.17
N PHE A 340 -13.38 2.36 -13.76
CA PHE A 340 -12.95 2.19 -15.15
C PHE A 340 -12.07 0.95 -15.34
N TYR A 341 -11.17 0.67 -14.40
CA TYR A 341 -10.38 -0.55 -14.41
C TYR A 341 -11.24 -1.81 -14.19
N LEU A 342 -12.25 -1.75 -13.34
CA LEU A 342 -13.21 -2.84 -13.19
C LEU A 342 -13.99 -3.07 -14.47
N ARG A 343 -14.45 -2.00 -15.13
CA ARG A 343 -15.17 -2.08 -16.41
C ARG A 343 -14.31 -2.69 -17.52
N SER A 344 -13.01 -2.42 -17.56
CA SER A 344 -12.14 -2.98 -18.61
C SER A 344 -11.93 -4.50 -18.50
N VAL A 345 -12.17 -5.06 -17.31
CA VAL A 345 -12.03 -6.50 -17.03
C VAL A 345 -13.37 -7.21 -16.89
N ALA A 346 -14.45 -6.47 -16.62
CA ALA A 346 -15.80 -7.01 -16.59
C ALA A 346 -16.23 -7.48 -18.00
N ALA A 347 -16.91 -8.62 -18.07
CA ALA A 347 -17.42 -9.13 -19.33
C ALA A 347 -18.52 -8.21 -19.88
N LYS A 348 -18.51 -8.00 -21.21
CA LYS A 348 -19.51 -7.15 -21.89
C LYS A 348 -20.92 -7.72 -21.82
N ASN A 349 -21.05 -9.05 -21.73
CA ASN A 349 -22.31 -9.76 -21.66
C ASN A 349 -22.34 -10.68 -20.45
N ASP A 350 -23.53 -10.92 -19.92
CA ASP A 350 -23.76 -11.95 -18.93
C ASP A 350 -23.43 -13.31 -19.55
N TYR A 351 -22.44 -13.99 -18.97
CA TYR A 351 -22.10 -15.35 -19.35
C TYR A 351 -22.12 -16.22 -18.09
N THR A 352 -22.80 -17.35 -18.17
CA THR A 352 -22.65 -18.44 -17.21
C THR A 352 -21.49 -19.30 -17.71
N ASP A 353 -20.35 -19.22 -17.03
CA ASP A 353 -19.22 -20.09 -17.31
C ASP A 353 -19.63 -21.52 -16.95
N LYS A 354 -19.64 -22.44 -17.93
CA LYS A 354 -19.96 -23.85 -17.64
C LYS A 354 -18.76 -24.44 -16.91
N GLU A 355 -18.99 -24.92 -15.70
CA GLU A 355 -18.10 -25.85 -14.99
C GLU A 355 -17.90 -27.08 -15.89
N THR A 356 -16.82 -27.09 -16.69
CA THR A 356 -16.33 -28.29 -17.37
C THR A 356 -15.36 -29.03 -16.48
#